data_AF-A0A5C5VNF5-F1
#
_entry.id   AF-A0A5C5VNF5-F1
#
_cell.length_a   1.000
_cell.length_b   1.000
_cell.length_c   1.000
_cell.angle_alpha   90.00
_cell.angle_beta   90.00
_cell.angle_gamma   90.00
#
_symmetry.space_group_name_H-M   'P 1'
#
loop_
_entity.id
_entity.type
_entity.pdbx_description
1 polymer ?
#
loop_
_entity_poly.entity_id
_entity_poly.type
_entity_poly.pdbx_seq_one_letter_code
_entity_poly.pdbx_strand_id
1 'polypeptide(L)'
;MRRELWRDQRGVVSAYALILVAVVLILGAVVGLTSLRDHIVQEFGDLGVAIDSLDQSFGYEITVTPPVGPPQVVVSALYVDQDELGWSDPADQPPANLSFAPGFPVGQGEDGPTP
;
A
#
# COMPACT_ATOMS: atom_id res chain seq x y z
N MET A 1 54.43 34.33 13.35
CA MET A 1 53.59 34.06 12.17
C MET A 1 53.35 32.57 11.85
N ARG A 2 54.34 31.65 11.86
CA ARG A 2 54.05 30.21 11.57
C ARG A 2 53.33 29.42 12.67
N ARG A 3 53.40 29.83 13.95
CA ARG A 3 52.81 29.06 15.08
C ARG A 3 51.33 29.35 15.34
N GLU A 4 50.83 30.50 14.90
CA GLU A 4 49.43 30.91 15.11
C GLU A 4 48.47 30.10 14.22
N LEU A 5 48.88 29.74 13.00
CA LEU A 5 48.08 28.89 12.11
C LEU A 5 47.86 27.47 12.69
N TRP A 6 48.81 26.94 13.48
CA TRP A 6 48.67 25.62 14.13
C TRP A 6 47.86 25.64 15.43
N ARG A 7 47.59 26.82 16.00
CA ARG A 7 46.75 27.01 17.20
C ARG A 7 45.38 27.60 16.89
N ASP A 8 45.03 27.70 15.61
CA ASP A 8 43.74 28.24 15.21
C ASP A 8 42.62 27.21 15.49
N GLN A 9 41.94 27.37 16.63
CA GLN A 9 40.76 26.59 16.99
C GLN A 9 39.46 27.16 16.41
N ARG A 10 39.52 28.20 15.57
CA ARG A 10 38.33 28.87 15.01
C ARG A 10 37.46 27.99 14.09
N GLY A 11 37.88 26.76 13.80
CA GLY A 11 37.09 25.74 13.10
C GLY A 11 36.66 24.55 13.97
N VAL A 12 37.01 24.52 15.26
CA VAL A 12 36.65 23.41 16.15
C VAL A 12 35.23 23.62 16.65
N VAL A 13 34.27 23.02 15.96
CA VAL A 13 32.90 22.90 16.47
C VAL A 13 32.96 22.04 17.73
N SER A 14 32.41 22.56 18.83
CA SER A 14 32.29 21.80 20.08
C SER A 14 31.61 20.46 19.81
N ALA A 15 32.17 19.35 20.31
CA ALA A 15 31.63 18.01 20.09
C ALA A 15 30.15 17.92 20.49
N TYR A 16 29.74 18.66 21.53
CA TYR A 16 28.35 18.76 21.98
C TYR A 16 27.43 19.42 20.95
N ALA A 17 27.90 20.40 20.19
CA ALA A 17 27.11 21.04 19.14
C ALA A 17 26.89 20.10 17.94
N LEU A 18 27.89 19.30 17.56
CA LEU A 18 27.74 18.28 16.52
C LEU A 18 26.77 17.15 16.95
N ILE A 19 26.84 16.72 18.21
CA ILE A 19 25.90 15.74 18.77
C ILE A 19 24.47 16.28 18.74
N LEU A 20 24.27 17.54 19.15
CA LEU A 20 22.95 18.16 19.13
C LEU A 20 22.37 18.21 17.72
N VAL A 21 23.17 18.63 16.73
CA VAL A 21 22.77 18.64 15.31
C VAL A 21 22.45 17.22 14.84
N ALA A 22 23.30 16.23 15.15
CA ALA A 22 23.08 14.84 14.77
C ALA A 22 21.77 14.28 15.34
N VAL A 23 21.45 14.55 16.62
CA VAL A 23 20.20 14.09 17.24
C VAL A 23 18.98 14.72 16.56
N VAL A 24 19.00 16.03 16.31
CA VAL A 24 17.88 16.71 15.61
C VAL A 24 17.70 16.14 14.19
N LEU A 25 18.79 15.88 13.47
CA LEU A 25 18.73 15.25 12.15
C LEU A 25 18.16 13.84 12.21
N ILE A 26 18.57 13.02 13.18
CA ILE A 26 18.05 11.66 13.34
C ILE A 26 16.56 11.69 13.69
N LEU A 27 16.13 12.56 14.61
CA LEU A 27 14.71 12.69 14.95
C LEU A 27 13.87 13.12 13.74
N GLY A 28 14.35 14.09 12.96
CA GLY A 28 13.70 14.50 11.72
C GLY A 28 13.66 13.38 10.67
N ALA A 29 14.74 12.63 10.52
CA ALA A 29 14.83 11.51 9.59
C ALA A 29 13.87 10.36 9.97
N VAL A 30 13.74 10.05 11.26
CA VAL A 30 12.82 9.01 11.74
C VAL A 30 11.38 9.40 11.43
N VAL A 31 10.95 10.61 11.84
CA VAL A 31 9.58 11.07 11.59
C VAL A 31 9.29 11.21 10.09
N GLY A 32 10.25 11.72 9.32
CA GLY A 32 10.13 11.83 7.88
C GLY A 32 9.98 10.48 7.18
N LEU A 33 10.76 9.48 7.60
CA LEU A 33 10.67 8.13 7.05
C LEU A 33 9.37 7.43 7.45
N THR A 34 8.88 7.64 8.67
CA THR A 34 7.56 7.09 9.07
C THR A 34 6.43 7.71 8.27
N SER A 35 6.46 9.02 8.00
CA SER A 35 5.46 9.67 7.16
C SER A 35 5.52 9.19 5.71
N LEU A 36 6.73 9.00 5.15
CA LEU A 36 6.88 8.43 3.81
C LEU A 36 6.31 7.01 3.73
N ARG A 37 6.61 6.16 4.73
CA ARG A 37 6.05 4.81 4.82
C ARG A 37 4.53 4.86 4.83
N ASP A 38 3.97 5.73 5.65
CA ASP A 38 2.53 5.84 5.84
C ASP A 38 1.81 6.22 4.54
N HIS A 39 2.34 7.21 3.80
CA HIS A 39 1.81 7.57 2.49
C HIS A 39 1.93 6.43 1.47
N ILE A 40 3.08 5.75 1.42
CA ILE A 40 3.26 4.61 0.51
C ILE A 40 2.23 3.52 0.80
N VAL A 41 2.03 3.17 2.08
CA VAL A 41 1.08 2.12 2.48
C VAL A 41 -0.36 2.51 2.13
N GLN A 42 -0.75 3.78 2.30
CA GLN A 42 -2.07 4.27 1.90
C GLN A 42 -2.28 4.14 0.38
N GLU A 43 -1.32 4.58 -0.43
CA GLU A 43 -1.41 4.46 -1.90
C GLU A 43 -1.46 2.99 -2.36
N PHE A 44 -0.78 2.08 -1.66
CA PHE A 44 -0.92 0.64 -1.92
C PHE A 44 -2.28 0.08 -1.51
N GLY A 45 -2.90 0.64 -0.46
CA GLY A 45 -4.28 0.33 -0.06
C GLY A 45 -5.28 0.76 -1.14
N ASP A 46 -5.21 2.02 -1.57
CA ASP A 46 -6.01 2.57 -2.66
C ASP A 46 -5.82 1.78 -3.97
N LEU A 47 -4.58 1.40 -4.31
CA LEU A 47 -4.29 0.54 -5.45
C LEU A 47 -4.89 -0.86 -5.31
N GLY A 48 -4.89 -1.42 -4.10
CA GLY A 48 -5.52 -2.71 -3.80
C GLY A 48 -7.02 -2.68 -4.05
N VAL A 49 -7.72 -1.65 -3.55
CA VAL A 49 -9.16 -1.44 -3.79
C VAL A 49 -9.44 -1.18 -5.27
N ALA A 50 -8.58 -0.40 -5.94
CA ALA A 50 -8.75 -0.16 -7.37
C ALA A 50 -8.64 -1.45 -8.20
N ILE A 51 -7.73 -2.36 -7.85
CA ILE A 51 -7.61 -3.67 -8.50
C ILE A 51 -8.81 -4.56 -8.20
N ASP A 52 -9.30 -4.56 -6.96
CA ASP A 52 -10.51 -5.30 -6.55
C ASP A 52 -11.76 -4.82 -7.31
N SER A 53 -11.84 -3.52 -7.61
CA SER A 53 -12.95 -2.94 -8.38
C SER A 53 -12.96 -3.26 -9.88
N LEU A 54 -11.97 -4.01 -10.39
CA LEU A 54 -11.91 -4.41 -11.79
C LEU A 54 -12.84 -5.58 -12.06
N ASP A 55 -13.92 -5.34 -12.81
CA ASP A 55 -14.79 -6.40 -13.32
C ASP A 55 -14.06 -7.27 -14.37
N GLN A 56 -13.74 -8.51 -14.02
CA GLN A 56 -13.10 -9.48 -14.92
C GLN A 56 -14.10 -10.47 -15.55
N SER A 57 -15.38 -10.15 -15.55
CA SER A 57 -16.42 -10.98 -16.17
C SER A 57 -16.23 -11.08 -17.68
N PHE A 58 -16.41 -12.28 -18.24
CA PHE A 58 -16.40 -12.49 -19.69
C PHE A 58 -17.52 -13.43 -20.13
N GLY A 59 -18.06 -13.19 -21.32
CA GLY A 59 -19.05 -14.06 -21.95
C GLY A 59 -18.82 -14.12 -23.45
N TYR A 60 -18.88 -15.32 -24.02
CA TYR A 60 -18.90 -15.48 -25.48
C TYR A 60 -19.83 -16.61 -25.91
N GLU A 61 -20.33 -16.48 -27.13
CA GLU A 61 -21.15 -17.49 -27.81
C GLU A 61 -20.62 -17.68 -29.23
N ILE A 62 -20.29 -18.92 -29.58
CA ILE A 62 -19.84 -19.32 -30.91
C ILE A 62 -20.93 -20.16 -31.54
N THR A 63 -21.53 -19.63 -32.59
CA THR A 63 -22.52 -20.34 -33.40
C THR A 63 -21.88 -20.82 -34.70
N VAL A 64 -21.91 -22.12 -34.97
CA VAL A 64 -21.48 -22.68 -36.26
C VAL A 64 -22.70 -22.94 -37.14
N THR A 65 -22.74 -22.22 -38.28
CA THR A 65 -23.74 -22.41 -39.34
C THR A 65 -23.16 -23.30 -40.44
N PRO A 66 -23.72 -24.49 -40.70
CA PRO A 66 -23.26 -25.34 -41.79
C PRO A 66 -23.75 -24.82 -43.16
N PRO A 67 -23.15 -25.29 -44.27
CA PRO A 67 -23.52 -24.86 -45.63
C PRO A 67 -24.98 -25.11 -46.01
N VAL A 68 -25.65 -26.07 -45.37
CA VAL A 68 -27.07 -26.38 -45.56
C VAL A 68 -27.69 -26.68 -44.20
N GLY A 69 -28.78 -25.99 -43.86
CA GLY A 69 -29.55 -26.19 -42.63
C GLY A 69 -29.36 -25.08 -41.57
N PRO A 70 -30.11 -25.16 -40.45
CA PRO A 70 -30.04 -24.16 -39.38
C PRO A 70 -28.70 -24.24 -38.61
N PRO A 71 -28.28 -23.17 -37.91
CA PRO A 71 -27.11 -23.21 -37.06
C PRO A 71 -27.27 -24.25 -35.94
N GLN A 72 -26.22 -25.03 -35.66
CA GLN A 72 -26.40 -26.29 -34.90
C GLN A 72 -25.31 -26.63 -33.88
N VAL A 73 -24.24 -25.83 -33.78
CA VAL A 73 -23.28 -25.95 -32.67
C VAL A 73 -23.15 -24.60 -31.98
N VAL A 74 -23.55 -24.55 -30.72
CA VAL A 74 -23.36 -23.41 -29.82
C VAL A 74 -22.34 -23.82 -28.77
N VAL A 75 -21.14 -23.22 -28.84
CA VAL A 75 -20.18 -23.28 -27.75
C VAL A 75 -20.25 -21.93 -27.05
N SER A 76 -20.60 -21.94 -25.78
CA SER A 76 -20.59 -20.74 -24.96
C SER A 76 -19.68 -20.93 -23.76
N ALA A 77 -19.10 -19.83 -23.32
CA ALA A 77 -18.51 -19.76 -21.99
C ALA A 77 -18.95 -18.45 -21.34
N LEU A 78 -19.18 -18.53 -20.05
CA LEU A 78 -19.49 -17.40 -19.20
C LEU A 78 -18.64 -17.56 -17.94
N TYR A 79 -18.01 -16.46 -17.57
CA TYR A 79 -17.44 -16.24 -16.26
C TYR A 79 -18.02 -14.93 -15.76
N VAL A 80 -18.65 -14.99 -14.58
CA VAL A 80 -19.07 -13.80 -13.86
C VAL A 80 -18.12 -13.71 -12.69
N ASP A 81 -17.44 -12.58 -12.59
CA ASP A 81 -16.61 -12.28 -11.45
C ASP A 81 -17.51 -12.10 -10.23
N GLN A 82 -17.38 -13.00 -9.25
CA GLN A 82 -18.30 -13.07 -8.11
C GLN A 82 -17.76 -12.32 -6.88
N ASP A 83 -16.53 -11.82 -6.96
CA ASP A 83 -15.73 -11.47 -5.80
C ASP A 83 -15.22 -10.02 -5.96
N GLU A 84 -16.01 -9.05 -5.51
CA GLU A 84 -15.38 -7.87 -4.88
C GLU A 84 -14.98 -8.37 -3.50
N LEU A 85 -13.69 -8.36 -3.15
CA LEU A 85 -13.17 -8.77 -1.83
C LEU A 85 -13.73 -7.90 -0.69
N GLY A 86 -14.62 -6.96 -1.00
CA GLY A 86 -15.28 -6.07 -0.07
C GLY A 86 -14.30 -5.09 0.55
N TRP A 87 -13.15 -4.90 -0.08
CA TRP A 87 -12.12 -4.03 0.42
C TRP A 87 -12.55 -2.58 0.23
N SER A 88 -12.56 -1.84 1.32
CA SER A 88 -12.86 -0.41 1.31
C SER A 88 -11.74 0.32 2.03
N ASP A 89 -11.25 1.42 1.45
CA ASP A 89 -10.31 2.33 2.10
C ASP A 89 -10.98 3.70 2.29
N PRO A 90 -11.63 3.94 3.44
CA PRO A 90 -12.25 5.23 3.72
C PRO A 90 -11.19 6.31 3.93
N ALA A 91 -11.46 7.53 3.45
CA ALA A 91 -10.59 8.68 3.70
C ALA A 91 -10.35 8.90 5.21
N ASP A 92 -9.17 9.42 5.55
CA ASP A 92 -8.73 9.77 6.91
C ASP A 92 -8.52 8.58 7.88
N GLN A 93 -8.39 7.36 7.37
CA GLN A 93 -7.99 6.20 8.18
C GLN A 93 -6.46 6.15 8.40
N PRO A 94 -6.00 5.61 9.55
CA PRO A 94 -4.58 5.31 9.72
C PRO A 94 -4.14 4.31 8.64
N PRO A 95 -2.86 4.37 8.19
CA PRO A 95 -2.36 3.41 7.21
C PRO A 95 -2.60 1.98 7.68
N ALA A 96 -2.95 1.10 6.74
CA ALA A 96 -3.28 -0.28 7.04
C ALA A 96 -2.23 -0.93 7.98
N ASN A 97 -2.71 -1.57 9.04
CA ASN A 97 -1.90 -2.28 10.04
C ASN A 97 -1.08 -1.39 11.02
N LEU A 98 -1.39 -0.09 11.15
CA LEU A 98 -0.90 0.76 12.25
C LEU A 98 -2.00 1.02 13.28
N SER A 99 -2.11 0.15 14.29
CA SER A 99 -2.94 0.43 15.48
C SER A 99 -2.05 0.55 16.74
N PHE A 100 -2.27 1.60 17.53
CA PHE A 100 -1.58 1.81 18.81
C PHE A 100 -2.47 1.46 20.03
N ALA A 101 -3.66 0.90 19.81
CA ALA A 101 -4.60 0.55 20.87
C ALA A 101 -4.41 -0.91 21.32
N PRO A 102 -4.52 -1.23 22.63
CA PRO A 102 -4.69 -2.61 23.10
C PRO A 102 -6.13 -3.02 22.80
N GLY A 103 -6.43 -3.29 21.54
CA GLY A 103 -7.81 -3.39 21.10
C GLY A 103 -7.89 -3.79 19.64
N PHE A 104 -7.30 -4.92 19.31
CA PHE A 104 -8.00 -5.79 18.38
C PHE A 104 -9.32 -6.17 19.05
N PRO A 105 -10.50 -5.77 18.57
CA PRO A 105 -11.60 -6.71 18.64
C PRO A 105 -11.15 -7.93 17.85
N VAL A 106 -10.93 -9.03 18.55
CA VAL A 106 -10.88 -10.36 17.95
C VAL A 106 -12.20 -10.54 17.18
N GLY A 107 -12.11 -10.79 15.87
CA GLY A 107 -13.22 -11.14 14.98
C GLY A 107 -13.49 -10.06 13.94
N GLN A 108 -13.35 -10.29 12.63
CA GLN A 108 -13.38 -11.54 11.87
C GLN A 108 -12.13 -11.65 11.01
N GLY A 109 -11.26 -12.60 11.33
CA GLY A 109 -10.63 -13.37 10.25
C GLY A 109 -11.72 -14.22 9.59
N GLU A 110 -11.46 -14.67 8.38
CA GLU A 110 -12.33 -15.45 7.49
C GLU A 110 -12.81 -16.82 8.05
N ASP A 111 -12.66 -17.08 9.35
CA ASP A 111 -12.95 -18.35 10.01
C ASP A 111 -14.17 -18.29 10.96
N GLY A 112 -15.12 -17.40 10.71
CA GLY A 112 -16.43 -17.45 11.36
C GLY A 112 -17.36 -18.43 10.63
N PRO A 113 -18.04 -19.38 11.32
CA PRO A 113 -18.95 -20.28 10.65
C PRO A 113 -20.11 -19.48 10.04
N THR A 114 -20.28 -19.63 8.73
CA THR A 114 -21.45 -19.13 7.98
C THR A 114 -22.72 -19.84 8.45
N PRO A 115 -23.86 -19.14 8.61
CA PRO A 115 -25.17 -19.78 8.47
C PRO A 115 -25.45 -20.18 7.02
#